data_AF-A0A8D8FXM3-F1
#
_entry.id   AF-A0A8D8FXM3-F1
#
_cell.length_a   1.000
_cell.length_b   1.000
_cell.length_c   1.000
_cell.angle_alpha   90.00
_cell.angle_beta   90.00
_cell.angle_gamma   90.00
#
_symmetry.space_group_name_H-M   'P 1'
#
loop_
_entity.id
_entity.type
_entity.pdbx_description
1 polymer ?
#
loop_
_entity_poly.entity_id
_entity_poly.type
_entity_poly.pdbx_seq_one_letter_code
_entity_poly.pdbx_strand_id
1 'polypeptide(L)'
;TESYIRYIQHDIVGKELLNSSLNYIPKLKAMYKNLTTGMPDYGRIRQWSETIRRNEIISANVTTAREYYETMAMYIDELRKLQDKVRWTIRDEVQKVLTKANRMETFGIAILIVVLIVSPIIILLVRKAVATIQMYAVNLAHKARELKREKRKSDSLLFQMLPPTVATQLKQAQTVPAEYYSAVTIFFSDIVGFTEIAAECTPLEVIVSYGC
;
A
#
# COMPACT_ATOMS: atom_id res chain seq x y z
N THR A 1 -56.07 48.99 14.64
CA THR A 1 -56.41 47.59 14.24
C THR A 1 -55.31 46.97 13.39
N GLU A 2 -54.81 47.67 12.37
CA GLU A 2 -53.74 47.16 11.48
C GLU A 2 -52.42 46.85 12.21
N SER A 3 -51.95 47.72 13.09
CA SER A 3 -50.72 47.50 13.88
C SER A 3 -50.79 46.27 14.79
N TYR A 4 -51.99 46.00 15.35
CA TYR A 4 -52.23 44.82 16.18
C TYR A 4 -52.16 43.54 15.34
N ILE A 5 -52.85 43.52 14.19
CA ILE A 5 -52.82 42.38 13.26
C ILE A 5 -51.37 42.07 12.84
N ARG A 6 -50.60 43.12 12.51
CA ARG A 6 -49.19 42.98 12.13
C ARG A 6 -48.32 42.45 13.27
N TYR A 7 -48.53 42.90 14.50
CA TYR A 7 -47.82 42.37 15.67
C TYR A 7 -48.09 40.87 15.86
N ILE A 8 -49.36 40.45 15.80
CA ILE A 8 -49.75 39.05 15.97
C ILE A 8 -49.14 38.17 14.86
N GLN A 9 -49.15 38.64 13.62
CA GLN A 9 -48.50 37.93 12.52
C GLN A 9 -47.01 37.70 12.77
N HIS A 10 -46.27 38.73 13.18
CA HIS A 10 -44.84 38.60 13.47
C HIS A 10 -44.55 37.74 14.70
N ASP A 11 -45.37 37.81 15.75
CA ASP A 11 -45.23 36.96 16.94
C ASP A 11 -45.43 35.47 16.63
N ILE A 12 -46.46 35.14 15.84
CA ILE A 12 -46.74 33.76 15.41
C ILE A 12 -45.58 33.22 14.58
N VAL A 13 -45.15 33.96 13.55
CA VAL A 13 -44.03 33.56 12.68
C VAL A 13 -42.74 33.38 13.49
N GLY A 14 -42.46 34.28 14.44
CA GLY A 14 -41.30 34.18 15.32
C GLY A 14 -41.33 32.90 16.17
N LYS A 15 -42.49 32.58 16.78
CA LYS A 15 -42.67 31.36 17.58
C LYS A 15 -42.54 30.09 16.74
N GLU A 16 -43.07 30.08 15.53
CA GLU A 16 -43.01 28.93 14.63
C GLU A 16 -41.57 28.67 14.15
N LEU A 17 -40.86 29.70 13.73
CA LEU A 17 -39.44 29.61 13.33
C LEU A 17 -38.56 29.13 14.49
N LEU A 18 -38.81 29.63 15.70
CA LEU A 18 -38.11 29.20 16.89
C LEU A 18 -38.39 27.72 17.20
N ASN A 19 -39.66 27.31 17.19
CA ASN A 19 -40.05 25.91 17.47
C ASN A 19 -39.44 24.93 16.45
N SER A 20 -39.48 25.29 15.17
CA SER A 20 -38.80 24.54 14.11
C SER A 20 -37.30 24.43 14.36
N SER A 21 -36.64 25.54 14.69
CA SER A 21 -35.20 25.56 14.99
C SER A 21 -34.84 24.69 16.21
N LEU A 22 -35.68 24.70 17.26
CA LEU A 22 -35.50 23.87 18.46
C LEU A 22 -35.66 22.36 18.17
N ASN A 23 -36.43 21.99 17.15
CA ASN A 23 -36.60 20.59 16.73
C ASN A 23 -35.42 20.08 15.90
N TYR A 24 -34.87 20.90 15.01
CA TYR A 24 -33.72 20.50 14.17
C TYR A 24 -32.41 20.41 14.95
N ILE A 25 -32.26 21.20 16.03
CA ILE A 25 -31.01 21.28 16.79
C ILE A 25 -31.30 20.95 18.27
N PRO A 26 -31.14 19.69 18.71
CA PRO A 26 -31.41 19.28 20.10
C PRO A 26 -30.63 20.10 21.14
N LYS A 27 -29.40 20.51 20.80
CA LYS A 27 -28.57 21.38 21.64
C LYS A 27 -29.18 22.78 21.82
N LEU A 28 -29.87 23.30 20.81
CA LEU A 28 -30.56 24.59 20.87
C LEU A 28 -31.72 24.53 21.85
N LYS A 29 -32.44 23.41 21.90
CA LYS A 29 -33.53 23.18 22.87
C LYS A 29 -33.06 23.29 24.31
N ALA A 30 -31.91 22.69 24.64
CA ALA A 30 -31.30 22.81 25.95
C ALA A 30 -30.84 24.24 26.25
N MET A 31 -30.21 24.92 25.28
CA MET A 31 -29.74 26.29 25.46
C MET A 31 -30.88 27.29 25.65
N TYR A 32 -31.96 27.17 24.87
CA TYR A 32 -33.15 27.99 25.00
C TYR A 32 -33.85 27.76 26.35
N LYS A 33 -33.97 26.51 26.81
CA LYS A 33 -34.54 26.19 28.13
C LYS A 33 -33.74 26.80 29.28
N ASN A 34 -32.41 26.76 29.20
CA ASN A 34 -31.56 27.38 30.22
C ASN A 34 -31.71 28.90 30.24
N LEU A 35 -31.85 29.53 29.07
CA LEU A 35 -32.08 30.97 28.94
C LEU A 35 -33.41 31.39 29.57
N THR A 36 -34.51 30.68 29.25
CA THR A 36 -35.84 31.01 29.76
C THR A 36 -36.02 30.74 31.26
N THR A 37 -35.18 29.87 31.83
CA THR A 37 -35.19 29.57 33.27
C THR A 37 -34.28 30.52 34.06
N GLY A 38 -33.22 31.03 33.44
CA GLY A 38 -32.24 31.91 34.09
C GLY A 38 -32.55 33.41 34.00
N MET A 39 -33.50 33.80 33.15
CA MET A 39 -33.80 35.22 32.94
C MET A 39 -34.77 35.77 34.02
N PRO A 40 -34.41 36.87 34.69
CA PRO A 40 -35.33 37.54 35.63
C PRO A 40 -36.55 38.08 34.87
N ASP A 41 -37.74 37.95 35.46
CA ASP A 41 -38.99 38.48 34.91
C ASP A 41 -39.43 37.93 33.54
N TYR A 42 -38.87 36.81 33.07
CA TYR A 42 -39.33 36.13 31.85
C TYR A 42 -40.83 35.79 31.88
N GLY A 43 -41.36 35.45 33.07
CA GLY A 43 -42.79 35.25 33.29
C GLY A 43 -43.64 36.49 33.01
N ARG A 44 -43.12 37.70 33.28
CA ARG A 44 -43.81 38.98 33.02
C ARG A 44 -43.87 39.28 31.52
N ILE A 45 -42.80 39.01 30.78
CA ILE A 45 -42.79 39.11 29.31
C ILE A 45 -43.86 38.22 28.69
N ARG A 46 -43.96 36.97 29.19
CA ARG A 46 -44.99 36.03 28.75
C ARG A 46 -46.39 36.57 29.05
N GLN A 47 -46.60 37.09 30.26
CA GLN A 47 -47.89 37.68 30.64
C GLN A 47 -48.27 38.85 29.73
N TRP A 48 -47.36 39.79 29.46
CA TRP A 48 -47.64 40.89 28.54
C TRP A 48 -47.95 40.41 27.12
N SER A 49 -47.24 39.40 26.62
CA SER A 49 -47.55 38.82 25.31
C SER A 49 -48.97 38.23 25.24
N GLU A 50 -49.45 37.64 26.35
CA GLU A 50 -50.80 37.12 26.47
C GLU A 50 -51.84 38.23 26.59
N THR A 51 -51.58 39.26 27.38
CA THR A 51 -52.47 40.43 27.48
C THR A 51 -52.62 41.13 26.13
N ILE A 52 -51.53 41.31 25.39
CA ILE A 52 -51.57 41.88 24.03
C ILE A 52 -52.41 40.97 23.12
N ARG A 53 -52.19 39.64 23.16
CA ARG A 53 -52.94 38.67 22.35
C ARG A 53 -54.43 38.60 22.64
N ARG A 54 -54.85 38.88 23.88
CA ARG A 54 -56.27 38.97 24.25
C ARG A 54 -56.94 40.26 23.76
N ASN A 55 -56.16 41.21 23.22
CA ASN A 55 -56.64 42.52 22.77
C ASN A 55 -57.49 43.25 23.82
N GLU A 56 -57.14 43.07 25.10
CA GLU A 56 -57.79 43.74 26.22
C GLU A 56 -57.46 45.24 26.19
N ILE A 57 -58.46 46.10 26.38
CA ILE A 57 -58.24 47.56 26.41
C ILE A 57 -57.54 47.89 27.74
N ILE A 58 -56.27 48.24 27.66
CA ILE A 58 -55.46 48.69 28.81
C ILE A 58 -55.56 50.21 28.90
N SER A 59 -55.75 50.75 30.10
CA SER A 59 -55.69 52.19 30.33
C SER A 59 -54.30 52.74 30.01
N ALA A 60 -54.23 53.90 29.34
CA ALA A 60 -52.96 54.51 28.98
C ALA A 60 -52.16 54.85 30.25
N ASN A 61 -51.05 54.14 30.47
CA ASN A 61 -50.14 54.35 31.59
C ASN A 61 -48.69 54.31 31.08
N VAL A 62 -47.96 55.41 31.29
CA VAL A 62 -46.59 55.58 30.78
C VAL A 62 -45.61 54.67 31.52
N THR A 63 -45.86 54.40 32.80
CA THR A 63 -44.99 53.56 33.66
C THR A 63 -45.00 52.11 33.18
N THR A 64 -46.19 51.56 32.88
CA THR A 64 -46.31 50.18 32.39
C THR A 64 -45.71 50.02 30.99
N ALA A 65 -45.84 51.02 30.12
CA ALA A 65 -45.19 51.04 28.82
C ALA A 65 -43.66 51.03 28.96
N ARG A 66 -43.11 51.84 29.89
CA ARG A 66 -41.67 51.87 30.16
C ARG A 66 -41.15 50.53 30.67
N GLU A 67 -41.82 49.93 31.63
CA GLU A 67 -41.47 48.59 32.15
C GLU A 67 -41.47 47.55 31.03
N TYR A 68 -42.49 47.56 30.16
CA TYR A 68 -42.55 46.66 29.00
C TYR A 68 -41.33 46.81 28.09
N TYR A 69 -40.95 48.04 27.74
CA TYR A 69 -39.79 48.28 26.88
C TYR A 69 -38.47 47.89 27.53
N GLU A 70 -38.27 48.17 28.82
CA GLU A 70 -37.04 47.82 29.54
C GLU A 70 -36.88 46.30 29.64
N THR A 71 -37.93 45.57 30.00
CA THR A 71 -37.87 44.10 30.07
C THR A 71 -37.75 43.44 28.70
N MET A 72 -38.41 43.99 27.67
CA MET A 72 -38.27 43.49 26.30
C MET A 72 -36.86 43.72 25.76
N ALA A 73 -36.22 44.84 26.10
CA ALA A 73 -34.82 45.09 25.74
C ALA A 73 -33.88 44.03 26.35
N MET A 74 -34.08 43.67 27.63
CA MET A 74 -33.34 42.58 28.27
C MET A 74 -33.57 41.24 27.56
N TYR A 75 -34.81 40.94 27.15
CA TYR A 75 -35.13 39.70 26.45
C TYR A 75 -34.44 39.59 25.10
N ILE A 76 -34.47 40.68 24.33
CA ILE A 76 -33.80 40.75 23.03
C ILE A 76 -32.27 40.58 23.19
N ASP A 77 -31.68 41.16 24.24
CA ASP A 77 -30.24 40.99 24.53
C ASP A 77 -29.89 39.53 24.85
N GLU A 78 -30.68 38.87 25.69
CA GLU A 78 -30.50 37.45 26.01
C GLU A 78 -30.67 36.53 24.78
N LEU A 79 -31.63 36.83 23.90
CA LEU A 79 -31.79 36.12 22.64
C LEU A 79 -30.60 36.31 21.69
N ARG A 80 -29.97 37.50 21.68
CA ARG A 80 -28.75 37.74 20.89
C ARG A 80 -27.59 36.86 21.35
N LYS A 81 -27.41 36.69 22.66
CA LYS A 81 -26.40 35.77 23.22
C LYS A 81 -26.61 34.34 22.75
N LEU A 82 -27.88 33.89 22.70
CA LEU A 82 -28.23 32.58 22.16
C LEU A 82 -27.88 32.48 20.67
N GLN A 83 -28.22 33.50 19.88
CA GLN A 83 -27.91 33.56 18.46
C GLN A 83 -26.39 33.49 18.20
N ASP A 84 -25.59 34.20 18.98
CA ASP A 84 -24.13 34.16 18.87
C ASP A 84 -23.55 32.79 19.25
N LYS A 85 -24.10 32.13 20.28
CA LYS A 85 -23.67 30.78 20.68
C LYS A 85 -24.00 29.72 19.63
N VAL A 86 -25.16 29.85 18.97
CA VAL A 86 -25.53 29.00 17.83
C VAL A 86 -24.59 29.24 16.66
N ARG A 87 -24.32 30.50 16.32
CA ARG A 87 -23.38 30.88 15.25
C ARG A 87 -22.00 30.27 15.48
N TRP A 88 -21.49 30.35 16.71
CA TRP A 88 -20.21 29.75 17.08
C TRP A 88 -20.22 28.24 16.92
N THR A 89 -21.26 27.58 17.44
CA THR A 89 -21.39 26.11 17.36
C THR A 89 -21.44 25.62 15.92
N ILE A 90 -22.21 26.29 15.05
CA ILE A 90 -22.31 25.93 13.63
C ILE A 90 -20.96 26.10 12.94
N ARG A 91 -20.28 27.25 13.14
CA ARG A 91 -18.99 27.52 12.51
C ARG A 91 -17.93 26.48 12.90
N ASP A 92 -17.86 26.15 14.18
CA ASP A 92 -16.90 25.19 14.73
C ASP A 92 -17.16 23.77 14.21
N GLU A 93 -18.41 23.31 14.22
CA GLU A 93 -18.76 21.96 13.76
C GLU A 93 -18.53 21.79 12.26
N VAL A 94 -18.91 22.78 11.45
CA VAL A 94 -18.68 22.77 10.00
C VAL A 94 -17.19 22.73 9.68
N GLN A 95 -16.37 23.56 10.35
CA GLN A 95 -14.92 23.56 10.14
C GLN A 95 -14.27 22.23 10.57
N LYS A 96 -14.69 21.65 11.68
CA LYS A 96 -14.21 20.34 12.12
C LYS A 96 -14.54 19.22 11.14
N VAL A 97 -15.75 19.21 10.58
CA VAL A 97 -16.15 18.21 9.59
C VAL A 97 -15.36 18.35 8.29
N LEU A 98 -15.19 19.58 7.78
CA LEU A 98 -14.43 19.82 6.54
C LEU A 98 -12.94 19.46 6.67
N THR A 99 -12.31 19.86 7.78
CA THR A 99 -10.90 19.53 8.05
C THR A 99 -10.69 18.04 8.25
N LYS A 100 -11.64 17.35 8.91
CA LYS A 100 -11.60 15.89 9.06
C LYS A 100 -11.72 15.17 7.71
N ALA A 101 -12.61 15.62 6.83
CA ALA A 101 -12.75 15.06 5.49
C ALA A 101 -11.43 15.19 4.69
N ASN A 102 -10.82 16.37 4.71
CA ASN A 102 -9.55 16.61 4.02
C ASN A 102 -8.39 15.75 4.60
N ARG A 103 -8.36 15.55 5.92
CA ARG A 103 -7.35 14.67 6.55
C ARG A 103 -7.54 13.19 6.22
N MET A 104 -8.77 12.72 5.98
CA MET A 104 -9.04 11.35 5.54
C MET A 104 -8.50 11.10 4.12
N GLU A 105 -8.56 12.09 3.22
CA GLU A 105 -8.00 11.99 1.86
C GLU A 105 -6.47 11.87 1.85
N THR A 106 -5.79 12.48 2.82
CA THR A 106 -4.32 12.47 2.93
C THR A 106 -3.75 11.04 3.08
N PHE A 107 -4.46 10.13 3.76
CA PHE A 107 -4.02 8.74 3.92
C PHE A 107 -3.98 7.98 2.59
N GLY A 108 -4.93 8.25 1.68
CA GLY A 108 -4.98 7.60 0.37
C GLY A 108 -3.78 7.96 -0.50
N ILE A 109 -3.39 9.23 -0.49
CA ILE A 109 -2.20 9.72 -1.22
C ILE A 109 -0.93 9.07 -0.67
N ALA A 110 -0.79 8.98 0.66
CA ALA A 110 0.36 8.34 1.29
C ALA A 110 0.48 6.84 0.90
N ILE A 111 -0.63 6.10 0.88
CA ILE A 111 -0.65 4.70 0.44
C ILE A 111 -0.25 4.57 -1.03
N LEU A 112 -0.77 5.43 -1.92
CA LEU A 112 -0.41 5.42 -3.34
C LEU A 112 1.09 5.66 -3.55
N ILE A 113 1.69 6.61 -2.82
CA ILE A 113 3.13 6.87 -2.88
C ILE A 113 3.93 5.62 -2.46
N VAL A 114 3.52 4.95 -1.37
CA VAL A 114 4.18 3.72 -0.92
C VAL A 114 4.09 2.62 -1.99
N VAL A 115 2.91 2.42 -2.59
CA VAL A 115 2.72 1.41 -3.66
C VAL A 115 3.58 1.73 -4.88
N LEU A 116 3.66 3.00 -5.28
CA LEU A 116 4.48 3.46 -6.40
C LEU A 116 5.98 3.28 -6.15
N ILE A 117 6.45 3.33 -4.90
CA ILE A 117 7.85 3.08 -4.54
C ILE A 117 8.14 1.58 -4.46
N VAL A 118 7.23 0.78 -3.91
CA VAL A 118 7.43 -0.67 -3.71
C VAL A 118 7.41 -1.43 -5.03
N SER A 119 6.54 -1.07 -5.96
CA SER A 119 6.43 -1.74 -7.28
C SER A 119 7.76 -1.81 -8.06
N PRO A 120 8.50 -0.71 -8.30
CA PRO A 120 9.77 -0.76 -9.04
C PRO A 120 10.85 -1.55 -8.28
N ILE A 121 10.86 -1.51 -6.94
CA ILE A 121 11.79 -2.29 -6.13
C ILE A 121 11.55 -3.79 -6.36
N ILE A 122 10.29 -4.24 -6.28
CA ILE A 122 9.93 -5.65 -6.54
C ILE A 122 10.35 -6.07 -7.95
N ILE A 123 10.02 -5.26 -8.97
CA ILE A 123 10.37 -5.55 -10.37
C ILE A 123 11.89 -5.69 -10.53
N LEU A 124 12.68 -4.79 -9.92
CA LEU A 124 14.13 -4.82 -9.99
C LEU A 124 14.70 -6.07 -9.31
N LEU A 125 14.20 -6.41 -8.12
CA LEU A 125 14.64 -7.60 -7.37
C LEU A 125 14.35 -8.89 -8.14
N VAL A 126 13.13 -9.03 -8.68
CA VAL A 126 12.73 -10.20 -9.47
C VAL A 126 13.61 -10.33 -10.72
N ARG A 127 13.85 -9.23 -11.45
CA ARG A 127 14.73 -9.25 -12.63
C ARG A 127 16.15 -9.71 -12.28
N LYS A 128 16.71 -9.22 -11.17
CA LYS A 128 18.05 -9.62 -10.72
C LYS A 128 18.09 -11.10 -10.32
N ALA A 129 17.08 -11.59 -9.61
CA ALA A 129 16.99 -13.00 -9.23
C ALA A 129 16.90 -13.93 -10.45
N VAL A 130 16.03 -13.61 -11.41
CA VAL A 130 15.86 -14.40 -12.65
C VAL A 130 17.16 -14.42 -13.47
N ALA A 131 17.82 -13.27 -13.66
CA ALA A 131 19.07 -13.21 -14.41
C ALA A 131 20.17 -14.07 -13.76
N THR A 132 20.23 -14.06 -12.43
CA THR A 132 21.19 -14.86 -11.65
C THR A 132 20.93 -16.35 -11.86
N ILE A 133 19.67 -16.80 -11.72
CA ILE A 133 19.28 -18.20 -11.93
C ILE A 133 19.59 -18.66 -13.36
N GLN A 134 19.26 -17.85 -14.37
CA GLN A 134 19.57 -18.17 -15.76
C GLN A 134 21.07 -18.32 -16.00
N MET A 135 21.88 -17.41 -15.48
CA MET A 135 23.34 -17.48 -15.60
C MET A 135 23.90 -18.73 -14.90
N TYR A 136 23.41 -19.07 -13.71
CA TYR A 136 23.79 -20.31 -13.03
C TYR A 136 23.44 -21.55 -13.84
N ALA A 137 22.23 -21.61 -14.40
CA ALA A 137 21.78 -22.75 -15.22
C ALA A 137 22.65 -22.92 -16.48
N VAL A 138 22.98 -21.83 -17.18
CA VAL A 138 23.85 -21.86 -18.37
C VAL A 138 25.26 -22.31 -18.00
N ASN A 139 25.84 -21.76 -16.93
CA ASN A 139 27.17 -22.15 -16.47
C ASN A 139 27.23 -23.62 -16.06
N LEU A 140 26.19 -24.11 -15.39
CA LEU A 140 26.09 -25.52 -15.00
C LEU A 140 26.01 -26.43 -16.24
N ALA A 141 25.18 -26.06 -17.22
CA ALA A 141 25.07 -26.80 -18.48
C ALA A 141 26.40 -26.84 -19.25
N HIS A 142 27.14 -25.72 -19.27
CA HIS A 142 28.46 -25.65 -19.88
C HIS A 142 29.45 -26.59 -19.20
N LYS A 143 29.57 -26.50 -17.87
CA LYS A 143 30.46 -27.38 -17.08
C LYS A 143 30.12 -28.86 -17.27
N ALA A 144 28.82 -29.20 -17.25
CA ALA A 144 28.38 -30.57 -17.49
C ALA A 144 28.76 -31.07 -18.89
N ARG A 145 28.69 -30.20 -19.91
CA ARG A 145 29.11 -30.52 -21.27
C ARG A 145 30.62 -30.73 -21.38
N GLU A 146 31.42 -29.91 -20.73
CA GLU A 146 32.89 -30.05 -20.68
C GLU A 146 33.30 -31.35 -20.00
N LEU A 147 32.75 -31.63 -18.82
CA LEU A 147 32.94 -32.89 -18.10
C LEU A 147 32.57 -34.10 -18.96
N LYS A 148 31.44 -34.04 -19.68
CA LYS A 148 31.03 -35.11 -20.60
C LYS A 148 32.01 -35.29 -21.76
N ARG A 149 32.57 -34.20 -22.30
CA ARG A 149 33.57 -34.25 -23.38
C ARG A 149 34.87 -34.87 -22.88
N GLU A 150 35.37 -34.43 -21.73
CA GLU A 150 36.59 -34.96 -21.13
C GLU A 150 36.44 -36.44 -20.77
N LYS A 151 35.33 -36.83 -20.17
CA LYS A 151 35.00 -38.24 -19.89
C LYS A 151 35.01 -39.08 -21.17
N ARG A 152 34.42 -38.61 -22.27
CA ARG A 152 34.44 -39.32 -23.57
C ARG A 152 35.86 -39.48 -24.11
N LYS A 153 36.70 -38.45 -23.99
CA LYS A 153 38.10 -38.51 -24.43
C LYS A 153 38.88 -39.54 -23.61
N SER A 154 38.71 -39.53 -22.29
CA SER A 154 39.30 -40.52 -21.39
C SER A 154 38.84 -41.94 -21.72
N ASP A 155 37.53 -42.14 -21.93
CA ASP A 155 36.98 -43.45 -22.31
C ASP A 155 37.56 -43.93 -23.65
N SER A 156 37.60 -43.06 -24.67
CA SER A 156 38.15 -43.41 -25.98
C SER A 156 39.61 -43.84 -25.90
N LEU A 157 40.42 -43.14 -25.11
CA LEU A 157 41.82 -43.49 -24.92
C LEU A 157 41.97 -44.86 -24.24
N LEU A 158 41.14 -45.14 -23.23
CA LEU A 158 41.14 -46.43 -22.55
C LEU A 158 40.85 -47.59 -23.52
N PHE A 159 39.88 -47.42 -24.42
CA PHE A 159 39.55 -48.43 -25.44
C PHE A 159 40.59 -48.53 -26.58
N GLN A 160 41.43 -47.52 -26.78
CA GLN A 160 42.54 -47.58 -27.74
C GLN A 160 43.76 -48.33 -27.18
N MET A 161 43.96 -48.30 -25.86
CA MET A 161 45.12 -48.94 -25.22
C MET A 161 44.89 -50.40 -24.83
N LEU A 162 43.63 -50.81 -24.60
CA LEU A 162 43.30 -52.13 -24.06
C LEU A 162 42.20 -52.81 -24.87
N PRO A 163 42.17 -54.15 -24.92
CA PRO A 163 41.07 -54.90 -25.53
C PRO A 163 39.70 -54.49 -24.93
N PRO A 164 38.61 -54.48 -25.73
CA PRO A 164 37.31 -53.99 -25.28
C PRO A 164 36.76 -54.64 -24.01
N THR A 165 37.05 -55.94 -23.81
CA THR A 165 36.65 -56.72 -22.63
C THR A 165 37.32 -56.20 -21.36
N VAL A 166 38.65 -56.02 -21.40
CA VAL A 166 39.47 -55.52 -20.29
C VAL A 166 39.13 -54.05 -19.97
N ALA A 167 39.00 -53.20 -20.99
CA ALA A 167 38.63 -51.79 -20.82
C ALA A 167 37.27 -51.62 -20.15
N THR A 168 36.29 -52.47 -20.49
CA THR A 168 34.94 -52.44 -19.89
C THR A 168 34.96 -52.85 -18.42
N GLN A 169 35.71 -53.89 -18.05
CA GLN A 169 35.87 -54.34 -16.67
C GLN A 169 36.55 -53.26 -15.80
N LEU A 170 37.63 -52.65 -16.30
CA LEU A 170 38.32 -51.55 -15.61
C LEU A 170 37.44 -50.31 -15.42
N LYS A 171 36.62 -49.98 -16.43
CA LYS A 171 35.66 -48.86 -16.34
C LYS A 171 34.55 -49.09 -15.30
N GLN A 172 34.22 -50.35 -15.01
CA GLN A 172 33.30 -50.75 -13.94
C GLN A 172 34.00 -50.88 -12.56
N ALA A 173 35.27 -50.51 -12.45
CA ALA A 173 36.11 -50.69 -11.27
C ALA A 173 36.19 -52.16 -10.80
N GLN A 174 36.06 -53.11 -11.73
CA GLN A 174 36.27 -54.53 -11.45
C GLN A 174 37.76 -54.88 -11.57
N THR A 175 38.22 -55.80 -10.72
CA THR A 175 39.56 -56.39 -10.82
C THR A 175 39.62 -57.33 -12.03
N VAL A 176 40.58 -57.12 -12.92
CA VAL A 176 40.82 -57.99 -14.08
C VAL A 176 41.76 -59.13 -13.67
N PRO A 177 41.30 -60.39 -13.61
CA PRO A 177 42.16 -61.52 -13.29
C PRO A 177 43.12 -61.83 -14.44
N ALA A 178 44.28 -62.43 -14.13
CA ALA A 178 45.18 -62.92 -15.17
C ALA A 178 44.55 -64.12 -15.89
N GLU A 179 44.52 -64.07 -17.23
CA GLU A 179 43.98 -65.13 -18.08
C GLU A 179 45.10 -65.90 -18.78
N TYR A 180 44.93 -67.22 -18.91
CA TYR A 180 45.81 -68.08 -19.70
C TYR A 180 45.15 -68.40 -21.04
N TYR A 181 45.86 -68.16 -22.14
CA TYR A 181 45.39 -68.47 -23.49
C TYR A 181 46.12 -69.71 -24.03
N SER A 182 45.36 -70.71 -24.48
CA SER A 182 45.90 -72.01 -24.92
C SER A 182 46.67 -71.97 -26.25
N ALA A 183 46.35 -71.02 -27.12
CA ALA A 183 47.04 -70.80 -28.39
C ALA A 183 46.99 -69.31 -28.76
N VAL A 184 48.15 -68.68 -28.88
CA VAL A 184 48.32 -67.28 -29.31
C VAL A 184 49.40 -67.19 -30.37
N THR A 185 49.22 -66.32 -31.36
CA THR A 185 50.25 -66.00 -32.36
C THR A 185 50.78 -64.61 -32.04
N ILE A 186 52.09 -64.49 -31.79
CA ILE A 186 52.75 -63.21 -31.51
C ILE A 186 53.53 -62.80 -32.75
N PHE A 187 53.31 -61.56 -33.21
CA PHE A 187 54.05 -60.98 -34.33
C PHE A 187 54.99 -59.88 -33.80
N PHE A 188 56.28 -60.05 -34.05
CA PHE A 188 57.29 -59.02 -33.80
C PHE A 188 57.76 -58.49 -35.15
N SER A 189 57.66 -57.17 -35.34
CA SER A 189 58.27 -56.47 -36.47
C SER A 189 59.16 -55.37 -35.94
N ASP A 190 60.40 -55.36 -36.42
CA ASP A 190 61.35 -54.29 -36.17
C ASP A 190 61.74 -53.64 -37.50
N ILE A 191 62.16 -52.38 -37.45
CA ILE A 191 62.60 -51.63 -38.61
C ILE A 191 64.12 -51.75 -38.71
N VAL A 192 64.59 -52.45 -39.74
CA VAL A 192 66.03 -52.60 -39.99
C VAL A 192 66.63 -51.23 -40.31
N GLY A 193 67.69 -50.85 -39.58
CA GLY A 193 68.41 -49.58 -39.81
C GLY A 193 67.82 -48.35 -39.10
N PHE A 194 66.82 -48.52 -38.22
CA PHE A 194 66.20 -47.40 -37.50
C PHE A 194 67.20 -46.51 -36.75
N THR A 195 68.23 -47.10 -36.13
CA THR A 195 69.27 -46.37 -35.40
C THR A 195 70.11 -45.45 -36.30
N GLU A 196 70.38 -45.88 -37.53
CA GLU A 196 71.20 -45.15 -38.50
C GLU A 196 70.39 -43.98 -39.10
N ILE A 197 69.14 -44.25 -39.49
CA ILE A 197 68.19 -43.24 -39.98
C ILE A 197 67.92 -42.18 -38.90
N ALA A 198 67.75 -42.58 -37.64
CA ALA A 198 67.54 -41.63 -36.54
C ALA A 198 68.78 -40.80 -36.18
N ALA A 199 69.98 -41.27 -36.53
CA ALA A 199 71.23 -40.53 -36.32
C ALA A 199 71.49 -39.50 -37.44
N GLU A 200 71.01 -39.75 -38.65
CA GLU A 200 71.17 -38.86 -39.82
C GLU A 200 70.03 -37.85 -39.98
N CYS A 201 68.81 -38.18 -39.53
CA CYS A 201 67.64 -37.31 -39.66
C CYS A 201 67.45 -36.38 -38.44
N THR A 202 66.84 -35.23 -38.69
CA THR A 202 66.40 -34.36 -37.59
C THR A 202 65.22 -35.01 -36.82
N PRO A 203 65.07 -34.78 -35.50
CA PRO A 203 63.98 -35.37 -34.73
C PRO A 203 62.58 -35.11 -35.29
N LEU A 204 62.39 -33.99 -35.99
CA LEU A 204 61.13 -33.65 -36.65
C LEU A 204 60.88 -34.50 -37.91
N GLU A 205 61.89 -34.76 -38.73
CA GLU A 205 61.77 -35.61 -39.92
C GLU A 205 61.44 -37.06 -39.57
N VAL A 206 62.05 -37.60 -38.51
CA VAL A 206 61.77 -38.96 -38.04
C VAL A 206 60.29 -39.08 -37.62
N ILE A 207 59.74 -38.09 -36.92
CA ILE A 207 58.33 -38.12 -36.50
C ILE A 207 57.39 -37.99 -37.69
N VAL A 208 57.73 -37.20 -38.71
CA VAL A 208 56.88 -37.04 -39.91
C VAL A 208 56.89 -38.29 -40.80
N SER A 209 58.01 -39.01 -40.88
CA SER A 209 58.09 -40.24 -41.69
C SER A 209 57.38 -41.44 -41.04
N TYR A 210 57.25 -41.46 -39.71
CA TYR A 210 56.70 -42.61 -38.96
C TYR A 210 55.41 -42.30 -38.18
N GLY A 211 55.04 -41.02 -38.06
CA GLY A 211 53.79 -40.59 -37.43
C GLY A 211 52.66 -40.53 -38.45
N CYS A 212 51.77 -41.52 -38.39
CA CYS A 212 50.44 -41.45 -39.00
C CYS A 212 49.47 -40.75 -38.02
#